data_AF-A0A7M3W2Z4-F1
#
_entry.id   AF-A0A7M3W2Z4-F1
#
_cell.length_a   1.000
_cell.length_b   1.000
_cell.length_c   1.000
_cell.angle_alpha   90.00
_cell.angle_beta   90.00
_cell.angle_gamma   90.00
#
_symmetry.space_group_name_H-M   'P 1'
#
loop_
_entity.id
_entity.type
_entity.pdbx_description
1 polymer ?
#
loop_
_entity_poly.entity_id
_entity_poly.type
_entity_poly.pdbx_seq_one_letter_code
_entity_poly.pdbx_strand_id
1 'polypeptide(L)'
;MTVNRDTKKILLTTTPRDAYVPIADGGNNQKDKLTHAGIYGVDSSIHTLENLYGVDINYYVRLNFTSFLKLIDLLDGIDVYNDQEFTAHTNGKYYPEGNVHLDSEQALGFVRERYSLADGDRDRGRNQQKVIVAILQKLTSTEELKNYSTIIDSLQDSIQTNMPIETMIDLVNTQLESGGNYKVNSQDLKGTGRMDLPSYAMPDSNLYVMEIDDSSLAVVKAAIQDVMKGR
;
A
#
# COMPACT_ATOMS: atom_id res chain seq x y z
N MET A 1 3.16 1.09 -5.99
CA MET A 1 4.54 0.58 -5.82
C MET A 1 5.29 0.87 -7.09
N THR A 2 6.47 1.47 -7.03
CA THR A 2 7.31 1.69 -8.22
C THR A 2 8.40 0.64 -8.24
N VAL A 3 8.48 -0.15 -9.32
CA VAL A 3 9.41 -1.28 -9.42
C VAL A 3 10.34 -1.04 -10.60
N ASN A 4 11.65 -1.15 -10.37
CA ASN A 4 12.66 -1.12 -11.43
C ASN A 4 13.41 -2.46 -11.43
N ARG A 5 13.19 -3.25 -12.49
CA ARG A 5 13.73 -4.61 -12.64
C ARG A 5 15.24 -4.62 -12.89
N ASP A 6 15.76 -3.61 -13.59
CA ASP A 6 17.18 -3.50 -13.93
C ASP A 6 18.05 -3.19 -12.71
N THR A 7 17.59 -2.26 -11.87
CA THR A 7 18.29 -1.86 -10.64
C THR A 7 17.89 -2.69 -9.42
N LYS A 8 16.91 -3.60 -9.55
CA LYS A 8 16.30 -4.38 -8.47
C LYS A 8 15.89 -3.49 -7.29
N LYS A 9 15.27 -2.35 -7.57
CA LYS A 9 14.75 -1.39 -6.57
C LYS A 9 13.22 -1.37 -6.57
N ILE A 10 12.63 -1.28 -5.38
CA ILE A 10 11.21 -1.00 -5.18
C ILE A 10 11.08 0.25 -4.30
N LEU A 11 10.18 1.15 -4.69
CA LEU A 11 9.74 2.27 -3.86
C LEU A 11 8.26 2.11 -3.49
N LEU A 12 7.99 2.06 -2.19
CA LEU A 12 6.66 2.15 -1.62
C LEU A 12 6.36 3.61 -1.33
N THR A 13 5.35 4.18 -2.00
CA THR A 13 4.87 5.54 -1.73
C THR A 13 3.49 5.44 -1.11
N THR A 14 3.37 5.77 0.17
CA THR A 14 2.09 5.82 0.87
C THR A 14 1.48 7.21 0.72
N THR A 15 0.23 7.26 0.27
CA THR A 15 -0.57 8.48 0.30
C THR A 15 -1.59 8.34 1.43
N PRO A 16 -1.57 9.21 2.45
CA PRO A 16 -2.51 9.10 3.56
C PRO A 16 -3.96 9.11 3.08
N ARG A 17 -4.82 8.31 3.72
CA ARG A 17 -6.20 8.11 3.28
C ARG A 17 -7.04 9.40 3.29
N ASP A 18 -6.65 10.34 4.16
CA ASP A 18 -7.31 11.63 4.35
C ASP A 18 -6.65 12.75 3.51
N ALA A 19 -5.67 12.43 2.64
CA ALA A 19 -5.05 13.38 1.71
C ALA A 19 -6.10 14.16 0.91
N TYR A 20 -6.07 15.49 1.02
CA TYR A 20 -7.04 16.40 0.40
C TYR A 20 -6.64 16.74 -1.03
N VAL A 21 -7.14 15.97 -1.99
CA VAL A 21 -6.69 15.99 -3.39
C VAL A 21 -7.88 16.05 -4.35
N PRO A 22 -7.70 16.57 -5.58
CA PRO A 22 -8.73 16.51 -6.61
C PRO A 22 -9.07 15.06 -6.95
N ILE A 23 -10.32 14.65 -6.73
CA ILE A 23 -10.77 13.29 -7.02
C ILE A 23 -11.24 13.20 -8.47
N ALA A 24 -10.60 12.34 -9.26
CA ALA A 24 -10.91 12.13 -10.67
C ALA A 24 -12.27 11.43 -10.89
N ASP A 25 -12.71 11.41 -12.15
CA ASP A 25 -13.95 10.77 -12.62
C ASP A 25 -15.19 11.22 -11.86
N GLY A 26 -15.84 10.32 -11.12
CA GLY A 26 -17.05 10.61 -10.34
C GLY A 26 -16.87 11.68 -9.26
N GLY A 27 -15.63 12.00 -8.88
CA GLY A 27 -15.29 13.12 -8.00
C GLY A 27 -15.28 14.49 -8.69
N ASN A 28 -15.50 14.56 -10.01
CA ASN A 28 -15.57 15.79 -10.80
C ASN A 28 -14.36 16.73 -10.63
N ASN A 29 -13.18 16.16 -10.36
CA ASN A 29 -11.93 16.87 -10.06
C ASN A 29 -12.06 17.88 -8.90
N GLN A 30 -13.06 17.71 -8.03
CA GLN A 30 -13.19 18.50 -6.81
C GLN A 30 -12.33 17.91 -5.71
N LYS A 31 -11.87 18.74 -4.78
CA LYS A 31 -11.04 18.27 -3.67
C LYS A 31 -11.89 17.50 -2.66
N ASP A 32 -11.39 16.35 -2.26
CA ASP A 32 -11.92 15.55 -1.17
C ASP A 32 -10.80 14.68 -0.58
N LYS A 33 -11.09 13.92 0.48
CA LYS A 33 -10.15 12.91 0.98
C LYS A 33 -9.98 11.77 -0.01
N LEU A 34 -8.74 11.37 -0.28
CA LEU A 34 -8.38 10.30 -1.22
C LEU A 34 -9.19 9.00 -1.03
N THR A 35 -9.49 8.61 0.21
CA THR A 35 -10.28 7.39 0.49
C THR A 35 -11.67 7.39 -0.15
N HIS A 36 -12.24 8.55 -0.53
CA HIS A 36 -13.52 8.63 -1.23
C HIS A 36 -13.42 8.24 -2.71
N ALA A 37 -12.24 8.36 -3.35
CA ALA A 37 -12.04 7.89 -4.73
C ALA A 37 -12.45 6.41 -4.89
N GLY A 38 -12.14 5.59 -3.88
CA GLY A 38 -12.49 4.17 -3.87
C GLY A 38 -13.99 3.87 -3.84
N ILE A 39 -14.84 4.83 -3.49
CA ILE A 39 -16.31 4.71 -3.56
C ILE A 39 -16.77 4.80 -5.02
N TYR A 40 -16.17 5.72 -5.80
CA TYR A 40 -16.47 5.87 -7.22
C TYR A 40 -15.91 4.74 -8.07
N GLY A 41 -14.86 4.07 -7.59
CA GLY A 41 -14.28 2.90 -8.23
C GLY A 41 -12.75 2.87 -8.10
N VAL A 42 -12.15 1.78 -8.58
CA VAL A 42 -10.69 1.68 -8.63
C VAL A 42 -10.10 2.66 -9.64
N ASP A 43 -10.78 2.91 -10.76
CA ASP A 43 -10.34 3.83 -11.81
C ASP A 43 -10.22 5.27 -11.29
N SER A 44 -11.22 5.75 -10.53
CA SER A 44 -11.15 7.07 -9.88
C SER A 44 -9.95 7.17 -8.94
N SER A 45 -9.61 6.10 -8.22
CA SER A 45 -8.43 6.07 -7.35
C SER A 45 -7.13 6.10 -8.16
N ILE A 46 -7.06 5.35 -9.26
CA ILE A 46 -5.92 5.32 -10.19
C ILE A 46 -5.70 6.72 -10.77
N HIS A 47 -6.68 7.26 -11.50
CA HIS A 47 -6.57 8.57 -12.16
C HIS A 47 -6.28 9.70 -11.16
N THR A 48 -6.83 9.64 -9.94
CA THR A 48 -6.50 10.60 -8.87
C THR A 48 -5.02 10.58 -8.52
N LEU A 49 -4.43 9.39 -8.34
CA LEU A 49 -3.02 9.24 -8.00
C LEU A 49 -2.09 9.53 -9.19
N GLU A 50 -2.49 9.18 -10.40
CA GLU A 50 -1.78 9.55 -11.64
C GLU A 50 -1.70 11.06 -11.78
N ASN A 51 -2.83 11.76 -11.61
CA ASN A 51 -2.89 13.22 -11.64
C ASN A 51 -2.03 13.87 -10.54
N LEU A 52 -2.07 13.32 -9.32
CA LEU A 52 -1.29 13.84 -8.19
C LEU A 52 0.22 13.72 -8.43
N TYR A 53 0.67 12.53 -8.83
CA TYR A 53 2.09 12.22 -8.95
C TYR A 53 2.68 12.44 -10.34
N GLY A 54 1.86 12.64 -11.35
CA GLY A 54 2.30 12.84 -12.74
C GLY A 54 3.01 11.62 -13.31
N VAL A 55 2.45 10.44 -13.08
CA VAL A 55 2.97 9.14 -13.55
C VAL A 55 1.82 8.26 -14.01
N ASP A 56 2.10 7.34 -14.93
CA ASP A 56 1.15 6.31 -15.32
C ASP A 56 1.21 5.15 -14.30
N ILE A 57 0.04 4.65 -13.88
CA ILE A 57 -0.08 3.46 -13.04
C ILE A 57 -0.40 2.28 -13.95
N ASN A 58 0.61 1.43 -14.18
CA ASN A 58 0.46 0.31 -15.13
C ASN A 58 -0.59 -0.72 -14.66
N TYR A 59 -0.60 -1.03 -13.36
CA TYR A 59 -1.44 -2.08 -12.79
C TYR A 59 -1.96 -1.72 -11.40
N TYR A 60 -3.08 -2.32 -11.03
CA TYR A 60 -3.64 -2.25 -9.68
C TYR A 60 -3.82 -3.63 -9.06
N VAL A 61 -3.84 -3.66 -7.73
CA VAL A 61 -4.34 -4.78 -6.94
C VAL A 61 -5.31 -4.20 -5.92
N ARG A 62 -6.54 -4.71 -5.89
CA ARG A 62 -7.61 -4.29 -4.98
C ARG A 62 -8.07 -5.49 -4.16
N LEU A 63 -8.00 -5.32 -2.84
CA LEU A 63 -8.33 -6.34 -1.86
C LEU A 63 -9.03 -5.71 -0.65
N ASN A 64 -9.76 -6.52 0.12
CA ASN A 64 -10.39 -6.10 1.37
C ASN A 64 -9.83 -6.91 2.56
N PHE A 65 -10.45 -6.81 3.73
CA PHE A 65 -10.00 -7.53 4.92
C PHE A 65 -10.05 -9.06 4.75
N THR A 66 -11.11 -9.61 4.17
CA THR A 66 -11.23 -11.06 3.92
C THR A 66 -10.15 -11.53 2.96
N SER A 67 -9.91 -10.79 1.87
CA SER A 67 -8.85 -11.10 0.91
C SER A 67 -7.46 -11.04 1.54
N PHE A 68 -7.22 -10.06 2.42
CA PHE A 68 -5.96 -9.91 3.15
C PHE A 68 -5.73 -11.09 4.10
N LEU A 69 -6.74 -11.49 4.88
CA LEU A 69 -6.63 -12.63 5.79
C LEU A 69 -6.28 -13.92 5.02
N LYS A 70 -7.03 -14.21 3.94
CA LYS A 70 -6.75 -15.35 3.05
C LYS A 70 -5.32 -15.35 2.52
N LEU A 71 -4.80 -14.18 2.09
CA LEU A 71 -3.44 -14.05 1.59
C LEU A 71 -2.40 -14.39 2.67
N ILE A 72 -2.55 -13.85 3.88
CA ILE A 72 -1.59 -14.12 4.96
C ILE A 72 -1.66 -15.57 5.43
N ASP A 73 -2.85 -16.16 5.49
CA ASP A 73 -3.02 -17.59 5.82
C ASP A 73 -2.35 -18.48 4.77
N LEU A 74 -2.52 -18.17 3.48
CA LEU A 74 -1.90 -18.91 2.37
C LEU A 74 -0.37 -18.89 2.44
N LEU A 75 0.21 -17.78 2.90
CA LEU A 75 1.65 -17.61 3.05
C LEU A 75 2.20 -18.17 4.37
N ASP A 76 1.34 -18.82 5.19
CA ASP A 76 1.68 -19.30 6.53
C ASP A 76 2.28 -18.19 7.41
N GLY A 77 1.53 -17.08 7.51
CA GLY A 77 1.93 -15.90 8.26
C GLY A 77 3.07 -15.09 7.61
N ILE A 78 3.51 -14.05 8.29
CA ILE A 78 4.60 -13.17 7.86
C ILE A 78 5.46 -12.73 9.05
N ASP A 79 6.73 -12.40 8.78
CA ASP A 79 7.66 -11.92 9.80
C ASP A 79 7.98 -10.43 9.58
N VAL A 80 7.89 -9.63 10.64
CA VAL A 80 8.23 -8.20 10.61
C VAL A 80 9.14 -7.84 11.78
N TYR A 81 9.94 -6.78 11.61
CA TYR A 81 10.57 -6.09 12.73
C TYR A 81 9.68 -4.92 13.17
N ASN A 82 9.21 -4.94 14.41
CA ASN A 82 8.39 -3.89 15.00
C ASN A 82 9.26 -2.90 15.78
N ASP A 83 9.10 -1.60 15.52
CA ASP A 83 9.98 -0.55 16.07
C ASP A 83 9.48 0.04 17.39
N GLN A 84 8.24 -0.26 17.77
CA GLN A 84 7.63 0.23 19.01
C GLN A 84 6.62 -0.78 19.52
N GLU A 85 6.53 -0.97 20.83
CA GLU A 85 5.44 -1.77 21.39
C GLU A 85 4.08 -1.07 21.22
N PHE A 86 3.03 -1.84 20.93
CA PHE A 86 1.67 -1.30 20.92
C PHE A 86 0.63 -2.42 21.08
N THR A 87 -0.60 -2.02 21.45
CA THR A 87 -1.78 -2.90 21.41
C THR A 87 -2.74 -2.38 20.35
N ALA A 88 -3.18 -3.23 19.42
CA ALA A 88 -4.14 -2.84 18.41
C ALA A 88 -5.56 -2.79 19.00
N HIS A 89 -6.22 -1.63 18.92
CA HIS A 89 -7.60 -1.43 19.36
C HIS A 89 -8.61 -2.29 18.60
N THR A 90 -8.25 -2.74 17.39
CA THR A 90 -9.17 -3.49 16.53
C THR A 90 -9.35 -4.95 16.93
N ASN A 91 -8.36 -5.55 17.60
CA ASN A 91 -8.39 -6.97 18.00
C ASN A 91 -7.86 -7.22 19.42
N GLY A 92 -7.41 -6.18 20.13
CA GLY A 92 -6.86 -6.27 21.49
C GLY A 92 -5.52 -6.99 21.59
N LYS A 93 -4.85 -7.29 20.47
CA LYS A 93 -3.56 -7.99 20.45
C LYS A 93 -2.42 -7.02 20.75
N TYR A 94 -1.47 -7.48 21.56
CA TYR A 94 -0.22 -6.77 21.88
C TYR A 94 0.88 -7.22 20.91
N TYR A 95 1.68 -6.25 20.45
CA TYR A 95 2.82 -6.45 19.58
C TYR A 95 4.06 -5.90 20.29
N PRO A 96 5.02 -6.75 20.69
CA PRO A 96 6.26 -6.29 21.31
C PRO A 96 7.16 -5.60 20.27
N GLU A 97 8.11 -4.79 20.75
CA GLU A 97 9.23 -4.34 19.93
C GLU A 97 10.16 -5.52 19.57
N GLY A 98 10.74 -5.51 18.38
CA GLY A 98 11.61 -6.56 17.87
C GLY A 98 10.99 -7.42 16.77
N ASN A 99 11.54 -8.61 16.53
CA ASN A 99 11.01 -9.53 15.52
C ASN A 99 9.68 -10.15 15.98
N VAL A 100 8.65 -10.04 15.15
CA VAL A 100 7.31 -10.56 15.41
C VAL A 100 6.85 -11.38 14.21
N HIS A 101 6.45 -12.63 14.48
CA HIS A 101 5.68 -13.43 13.54
C HIS A 101 4.21 -13.08 13.67
N LEU A 102 3.54 -12.85 12.54
CA LEU A 102 2.14 -12.44 12.47
C LEU A 102 1.34 -13.48 11.68
N ASP A 103 0.39 -14.13 12.35
CA ASP A 103 -0.71 -14.80 11.66
C ASP A 103 -1.63 -13.77 10.95
N SER A 104 -2.65 -14.24 10.22
CA SER A 104 -3.55 -13.38 9.45
C SER A 104 -4.28 -12.33 10.30
N GLU A 105 -4.84 -12.72 11.44
CA GLU A 105 -5.57 -11.83 12.35
C GLU A 105 -4.66 -10.82 13.05
N GLN A 106 -3.45 -11.25 13.44
CA GLN A 106 -2.39 -10.39 13.97
C GLN A 106 -1.92 -9.40 12.92
N ALA A 107 -1.65 -9.86 11.69
CA ALA A 107 -1.25 -8.98 10.58
C ALA A 107 -2.34 -7.95 10.28
N LEU A 108 -3.62 -8.34 10.29
CA LEU A 108 -4.74 -7.43 10.08
C LEU A 108 -4.85 -6.39 11.20
N GLY A 109 -4.62 -6.77 12.45
CA GLY A 109 -4.56 -5.82 13.57
C GLY A 109 -3.38 -4.86 13.44
N PHE A 110 -2.20 -5.39 13.10
CA PHE A 110 -0.94 -4.65 12.96
C PHE A 110 -1.05 -3.51 11.94
N VAL A 111 -1.74 -3.74 10.80
CA VAL A 111 -1.90 -2.73 9.74
C VAL A 111 -3.07 -1.75 9.95
N ARG A 112 -3.91 -1.98 10.96
CA ARG A 112 -5.12 -1.17 11.23
C ARG A 112 -4.95 -0.19 12.38
N GLU A 113 -4.10 -0.49 13.36
CA GLU A 113 -3.83 0.40 14.49
C GLU A 113 -3.29 1.75 14.01
N ARG A 114 -3.74 2.84 14.64
CA ARG A 114 -3.24 4.20 14.37
C ARG A 114 -3.21 5.11 15.59
N TYR A 115 -4.06 4.92 16.58
CA TYR A 115 -4.29 5.91 17.63
C TYR A 115 -3.29 5.77 18.77
N SER A 116 -2.80 4.56 19.02
CA SER A 116 -1.79 4.29 20.05
C SER A 116 -0.35 4.42 19.56
N LEU A 117 -0.12 4.64 18.26
CA LEU A 117 1.22 4.77 17.67
C LEU A 117 1.77 6.18 17.87
N ALA A 118 3.08 6.28 18.11
CA ALA A 118 3.76 7.55 18.37
C ALA A 118 3.56 8.58 17.25
N ASP A 119 3.60 8.15 15.98
CA ASP A 119 3.40 8.99 14.80
C ASP A 119 2.06 8.75 14.09
N GLY A 120 1.09 8.20 14.82
CA GLY A 120 -0.29 8.08 14.39
C GLY A 120 -0.47 7.34 13.04
N ASP A 121 -1.15 8.01 12.10
CA ASP A 121 -1.43 7.47 10.76
C ASP A 121 -0.17 7.18 9.94
N ARG A 122 0.91 7.95 10.17
CA ARG A 122 2.18 7.75 9.46
C ARG A 122 2.85 6.45 9.89
N ASP A 123 2.86 6.15 11.19
CA ASP A 123 3.36 4.86 11.70
C ASP A 123 2.49 3.70 11.23
N ARG A 124 1.16 3.88 11.14
CA ARG A 124 0.30 2.87 10.49
C ARG A 124 0.72 2.62 9.04
N GLY A 125 1.00 3.68 8.29
CA GLY A 125 1.52 3.60 6.92
C GLY A 125 2.85 2.86 6.85
N ARG A 126 3.76 3.06 7.81
CA ARG A 126 5.03 2.34 7.92
C ARG A 126 4.81 0.86 8.26
N ASN A 127 3.90 0.55 9.17
CA ASN A 127 3.50 -0.83 9.47
C ASN A 127 2.93 -1.54 8.24
N GLN A 128 2.10 -0.87 7.44
CA GLN A 128 1.62 -1.38 6.16
C GLN A 128 2.76 -1.65 5.17
N GLN A 129 3.75 -0.75 5.09
CA GLN A 129 4.94 -0.94 4.25
C GLN A 129 5.77 -2.16 4.69
N LYS A 130 5.98 -2.34 6.00
CA LYS A 130 6.66 -3.53 6.55
C LYS A 130 5.96 -4.83 6.15
N VAL A 131 4.63 -4.84 6.27
CA VAL A 131 3.81 -6.00 5.86
C VAL A 131 3.91 -6.27 4.37
N ILE A 132 3.89 -5.23 3.51
CA ILE A 132 4.13 -5.39 2.06
C ILE A 132 5.51 -6.02 1.80
N VAL A 133 6.56 -5.55 2.49
CA VAL A 133 7.91 -6.13 2.36
C VAL A 133 7.95 -7.59 2.79
N ALA A 134 7.30 -7.95 3.90
CA ALA A 134 7.25 -9.33 4.38
C ALA A 134 6.47 -10.26 3.43
N ILE A 135 5.36 -9.77 2.87
CA ILE A 135 4.61 -10.48 1.82
C ILE A 135 5.49 -10.71 0.58
N LEU A 136 6.23 -9.68 0.14
CA LEU A 136 7.16 -9.81 -0.99
C LEU A 136 8.25 -10.86 -0.71
N GLN A 137 8.78 -10.91 0.52
CA GLN A 137 9.78 -11.90 0.92
C GLN A 137 9.23 -13.33 0.86
N LYS A 138 7.98 -13.55 1.30
CA LYS A 138 7.30 -14.86 1.18
C LYS A 138 7.06 -15.22 -0.30
N LEU A 139 6.46 -14.32 -1.07
CA LEU A 139 6.12 -14.52 -2.49
C LEU A 139 7.33 -14.71 -3.41
N THR A 140 8.51 -14.20 -3.02
CA THR A 140 9.76 -14.38 -3.79
C THR A 140 10.61 -15.54 -3.29
N SER A 141 10.10 -16.34 -2.34
CA SER A 141 10.74 -17.60 -1.95
C SER A 141 10.65 -18.62 -3.09
N THR A 142 11.62 -19.53 -3.17
CA THR A 142 11.67 -20.55 -4.22
C THR A 142 10.44 -21.46 -4.23
N GLU A 143 9.86 -21.74 -3.06
CA GLU A 143 8.65 -22.55 -2.93
C GLU A 143 7.44 -21.83 -3.53
N GLU A 144 7.18 -20.60 -3.10
CA GLU A 144 6.02 -19.84 -3.59
C GLU A 144 6.14 -19.48 -5.07
N LEU A 145 7.35 -19.16 -5.55
CA LEU A 145 7.56 -18.92 -6.98
C LEU A 145 7.26 -20.15 -7.83
N LYS A 146 7.53 -21.37 -7.34
CA LYS A 146 7.19 -22.62 -8.06
C LYS A 146 5.70 -22.92 -8.01
N ASN A 147 5.01 -22.47 -6.95
CA ASN A 147 3.60 -22.73 -6.70
C ASN A 147 2.69 -21.53 -7.03
N TYR A 148 3.16 -20.56 -7.82
CA TYR A 148 2.43 -19.32 -8.09
C TYR A 148 1.03 -19.54 -8.68
N SER A 149 0.83 -20.61 -9.46
CA SER A 149 -0.47 -20.99 -10.02
C SER A 149 -1.49 -21.31 -8.93
N THR A 150 -1.09 -22.09 -7.92
CA THR A 150 -1.90 -22.38 -6.72
C THR A 150 -2.24 -21.11 -5.95
N ILE A 151 -1.30 -20.16 -5.85
CA ILE A 151 -1.54 -18.88 -5.19
C ILE A 151 -2.61 -18.08 -5.95
N ILE A 152 -2.47 -17.97 -7.26
CA ILE A 152 -3.44 -17.28 -8.12
C ILE A 152 -4.81 -17.94 -7.99
N ASP A 153 -4.88 -19.27 -8.10
CA ASP A 153 -6.14 -20.01 -8.02
C ASP A 153 -6.85 -19.82 -6.68
N SER A 154 -6.09 -19.70 -5.59
CA SER A 154 -6.62 -19.51 -4.23
C SER A 154 -7.09 -18.09 -3.96
N LEU A 155 -6.58 -17.09 -4.68
CA LEU A 155 -6.83 -15.67 -4.42
C LEU A 155 -7.68 -14.97 -5.48
N GLN A 156 -7.83 -15.54 -6.68
CA GLN A 156 -8.54 -14.92 -7.81
C GLN A 156 -10.01 -14.57 -7.51
N ASP A 157 -10.64 -15.25 -6.56
CA ASP A 157 -12.02 -15.01 -6.14
C ASP A 157 -12.18 -13.80 -5.21
N SER A 158 -11.07 -13.31 -4.65
CA SER A 158 -11.07 -12.32 -3.56
C SER A 158 -10.18 -11.10 -3.84
N ILE A 159 -9.21 -11.21 -4.74
CA ILE A 159 -8.32 -10.12 -5.14
C ILE A 159 -8.61 -9.75 -6.60
N GLN A 160 -8.86 -8.46 -6.83
CA GLN A 160 -9.05 -7.92 -8.18
C GLN A 160 -7.75 -7.30 -8.67
N THR A 161 -7.35 -7.58 -9.91
CA THR A 161 -6.19 -6.97 -10.56
C THR A 161 -6.42 -6.89 -12.07
N ASN A 162 -5.80 -5.91 -12.72
CA ASN A 162 -5.71 -5.81 -14.18
C ASN A 162 -4.36 -6.29 -14.74
N MET A 163 -3.47 -6.83 -13.90
CA MET A 163 -2.21 -7.39 -14.37
C MET A 163 -2.49 -8.66 -15.19
N PRO A 164 -2.08 -8.73 -16.47
CA PRO A 164 -2.28 -9.93 -17.28
C PRO A 164 -1.53 -11.12 -16.68
N ILE A 165 -2.11 -12.31 -16.81
CA ILE A 165 -1.50 -13.55 -16.31
C ILE A 165 -0.12 -13.78 -16.92
N GLU A 166 0.07 -13.43 -18.20
CA GLU A 166 1.35 -13.54 -18.90
C GLU A 166 2.42 -12.65 -18.27
N THR A 167 2.03 -11.47 -17.77
CA THR A 167 2.94 -10.56 -17.05
C THR A 167 3.33 -11.14 -15.70
N MET A 168 2.38 -11.75 -14.96
CA MET A 168 2.69 -12.42 -13.70
C MET A 168 3.68 -13.58 -13.90
N ILE A 169 3.45 -14.40 -14.94
CA ILE A 169 4.34 -15.52 -15.30
C ILE A 169 5.74 -15.03 -15.65
N ASP A 170 5.85 -13.95 -16.44
CA ASP A 170 7.15 -13.33 -16.78
C ASP A 170 7.90 -12.87 -15.53
N LEU A 171 7.21 -12.21 -14.60
CA LEU A 171 7.80 -11.74 -13.34
C LEU A 171 8.30 -12.90 -12.48
N VAL A 172 7.50 -13.97 -12.35
CA VAL A 172 7.85 -15.17 -11.57
C VAL A 172 9.05 -15.88 -12.19
N ASN A 173 9.02 -16.17 -13.50
CA ASN A 173 10.10 -16.87 -14.19
C ASN A 173 11.40 -16.07 -14.17
N THR A 174 11.33 -14.76 -14.42
CA THR A 174 12.51 -13.89 -14.31
C THR A 174 13.11 -13.94 -12.91
N GLN A 175 12.28 -13.93 -11.86
CA GLN A 175 12.77 -14.00 -10.49
C GLN A 175 13.37 -15.38 -10.15
N LEU A 176 12.80 -16.47 -10.66
CA LEU A 176 13.35 -17.83 -10.53
C LEU A 176 14.71 -17.97 -11.22
N GLU A 177 14.87 -17.36 -12.39
CA GLU A 177 16.12 -17.43 -13.17
C GLU A 177 17.21 -16.52 -12.62
N SER A 178 16.88 -15.24 -12.37
CA SER A 178 17.89 -14.25 -11.96
C SER A 178 18.22 -14.32 -10.47
N GLY A 179 17.28 -14.82 -9.65
CA GLY A 179 17.32 -14.67 -8.20
C GLY A 179 17.46 -13.20 -7.77
N GLY A 180 18.08 -13.01 -6.60
CA GLY A 180 18.41 -11.70 -6.04
C GLY A 180 17.22 -11.00 -5.38
N ASN A 181 17.49 -10.28 -4.29
CA ASN A 181 16.46 -9.57 -3.55
C ASN A 181 16.29 -8.15 -4.09
N TYR A 182 15.04 -7.67 -4.12
CA TYR A 182 14.79 -6.26 -4.37
C TYR A 182 15.12 -5.44 -3.11
N LYS A 183 15.85 -4.34 -3.29
CA LYS A 183 15.99 -3.33 -2.24
C LYS A 183 14.71 -2.51 -2.19
N VAL A 184 14.02 -2.54 -1.05
CA VAL A 184 12.79 -1.76 -0.84
C VAL A 184 13.09 -0.51 -0.04
N ASN A 185 12.68 0.64 -0.57
CA ASN A 185 12.64 1.91 0.12
C ASN A 185 11.18 2.36 0.26
N SER A 186 10.92 3.19 1.27
CA SER A 186 9.58 3.68 1.56
C SER A 186 9.58 5.19 1.76
N GLN A 187 8.46 5.81 1.42
CA GLN A 187 8.16 7.22 1.68
C GLN A 187 6.66 7.41 1.91
N ASP A 188 6.30 8.52 2.54
CA ASP A 188 4.93 8.95 2.76
C ASP A 188 4.73 10.41 2.34
N LEU A 189 3.61 10.70 1.68
CA LEU A 189 3.21 12.07 1.38
C LEU A 189 2.78 12.76 2.68
N LYS A 190 3.40 13.90 2.97
CA LYS A 190 3.15 14.67 4.20
C LYS A 190 2.16 15.80 3.95
N GLY A 191 1.59 16.28 5.05
CA GLY A 191 0.64 17.38 5.06
C GLY A 191 0.21 17.75 6.47
N THR A 192 -0.74 18.66 6.55
CA THR A 192 -1.29 19.17 7.82
C THR A 192 -2.76 18.80 7.94
N GLY A 193 -3.15 18.25 9.08
CA GLY A 193 -4.54 17.93 9.38
C GLY A 193 -5.41 19.17 9.56
N ARG A 194 -6.58 19.19 8.94
CA ARG A 194 -7.58 20.27 9.00
C ARG A 194 -8.99 19.71 9.11
N MET A 195 -9.89 20.46 9.74
CA MET A 195 -11.31 20.13 9.94
C MET A 195 -12.25 21.17 9.31
N ASP A 196 -11.69 22.21 8.70
CA ASP A 196 -12.38 23.41 8.19
C ASP A 196 -12.38 23.48 6.65
N LEU A 197 -11.96 22.40 5.99
CA LEU A 197 -12.00 22.26 4.53
C LEU A 197 -13.23 21.44 4.11
N PRO A 198 -13.94 21.84 3.05
CA PRO A 198 -15.16 21.16 2.61
C PRO A 198 -14.85 19.81 1.96
N SER A 199 -15.69 18.80 2.22
CA SER A 199 -15.68 17.53 1.49
C SER A 199 -16.67 17.59 0.33
N TYR A 200 -16.22 17.25 -0.89
CA TYR A 200 -17.09 17.24 -2.05
C TYR A 200 -18.22 16.20 -1.94
N ALA A 201 -17.91 14.98 -1.48
CA ALA A 201 -18.91 13.93 -1.32
C ALA A 201 -19.83 14.16 -0.10
N MET A 202 -19.38 14.91 0.90
CA MET A 202 -20.10 15.15 2.16
C MET A 202 -20.10 16.64 2.53
N PRO A 203 -20.80 17.51 1.77
CA PRO A 203 -20.72 18.96 1.92
C PRO A 203 -21.24 19.48 3.27
N ASP A 204 -22.12 18.74 3.92
CA ASP A 204 -22.74 19.13 5.20
C ASP A 204 -22.00 18.58 6.43
N SER A 205 -20.82 17.97 6.26
CA SER A 205 -20.06 17.34 7.33
C SER A 205 -18.67 17.95 7.51
N ASN A 206 -18.32 18.26 8.77
CA ASN A 206 -16.95 18.63 9.12
C ASN A 206 -16.10 17.36 9.22
N LEU A 207 -15.24 17.12 8.22
CA LEU A 207 -14.36 15.96 8.17
C LEU A 207 -12.91 16.36 8.39
N TYR A 208 -12.17 15.48 9.05
CA TYR A 208 -10.71 15.57 9.06
C TYR A 208 -10.20 15.29 7.64
N VAL A 209 -9.38 16.18 7.11
CA VAL A 209 -8.62 15.99 5.88
C VAL A 209 -7.16 16.41 6.11
N MET A 210 -6.26 15.94 5.28
CA MET A 210 -4.85 16.31 5.31
C MET A 210 -4.54 17.20 4.12
N GLU A 211 -4.40 18.51 4.36
CA GLU A 211 -3.90 19.46 3.36
C GLU A 211 -2.46 19.13 3.01
N ILE A 212 -2.17 18.94 1.73
CA ILE A 212 -0.87 18.45 1.26
C ILE A 212 0.22 19.51 1.42
N ASP A 213 1.39 19.09 1.88
CA ASP A 213 2.60 19.90 1.84
C ASP A 213 3.24 19.83 0.44
N ASP A 214 3.28 20.95 -0.28
CA ASP A 214 3.79 21.01 -1.65
C ASP A 214 5.26 20.62 -1.76
N SER A 215 6.08 20.91 -0.73
CA SER A 215 7.49 20.50 -0.71
C SER A 215 7.62 18.98 -0.56
N SER A 216 6.77 18.37 0.28
CA SER A 216 6.67 16.92 0.39
C SER A 216 6.21 16.29 -0.92
N LEU A 217 5.22 16.89 -1.60
CA LEU A 217 4.74 16.40 -2.89
C LEU A 217 5.86 16.43 -3.95
N ALA A 218 6.64 17.51 -4.00
CA ALA A 218 7.77 17.63 -4.91
C ALA A 218 8.83 16.54 -4.66
N VAL A 219 9.20 16.30 -3.39
CA VAL A 219 10.15 15.25 -3.00
C VAL A 219 9.64 13.86 -3.39
N VAL A 220 8.37 13.58 -3.09
CA VAL A 220 7.74 12.28 -3.40
C VAL A 220 7.75 12.00 -4.89
N LYS A 221 7.37 12.99 -5.72
CA LYS A 221 7.38 12.90 -7.18
C LYS A 221 8.78 12.67 -7.73
N ALA A 222 9.78 13.40 -7.21
CA ALA A 222 11.17 13.24 -7.61
C ALA A 222 11.69 11.82 -7.32
N ALA A 223 11.42 11.28 -6.12
CA ALA A 223 11.85 9.94 -5.74
C ALA A 223 11.22 8.83 -6.60
N ILE A 224 9.94 8.98 -6.99
CA ILE A 224 9.30 8.06 -7.95
C ILE A 224 10.06 8.08 -9.28
N GLN A 225 10.33 9.28 -9.81
CA GLN A 225 11.05 9.46 -11.07
C GLN A 225 12.49 8.92 -11.01
N ASP A 226 13.17 9.07 -9.88
CA ASP A 226 14.53 8.54 -9.68
C ASP A 226 14.55 7.03 -9.77
N VAL A 227 13.64 6.34 -9.09
CA VAL A 227 13.56 4.87 -9.16
C VAL A 227 13.16 4.39 -10.55
N MET A 228 12.20 5.06 -11.21
CA MET A 228 11.83 4.72 -12.59
C MET A 228 13.01 4.87 -13.56
N LYS A 229 13.84 5.90 -13.39
CA LYS A 229 15.00 6.19 -14.26
C LYS A 229 16.29 5.48 -13.84
N GLY A 230 16.26 4.69 -12.76
CA GLY A 230 17.43 3.98 -12.24
C GLY A 230 18.51 4.89 -11.66
N ARG A 231 18.14 6.05 -11.11
CA ARG A 231 19.05 6.98 -10.43
C ARG A 231 19.31 6.59 -8.97
#